data_AF-A0AAD5LWE2-F1
#
_entry.id   AF-A0AAD5LWE2-F1
#
_cell.length_a   1.000
_cell.length_b   1.000
_cell.length_c   1.000
_cell.angle_alpha   90.00
_cell.angle_beta   90.00
_cell.angle_gamma   90.00
#
_symmetry.space_group_name_H-M   'P 1'
#
loop_
_entity.id
_entity.type
_entity.pdbx_description
1 polymer ?
#
loop_
_entity_poly.entity_id
_entity_poly.type
_entity_poly.pdbx_seq_one_letter_code
_entity_poly.pdbx_strand_id
1 'polypeptide(L)'
;MFTLAMEAQNAGRGVVGSTSNILNFIKDKTKEAVKNESTERLKFVLGTEAGMITAIVRGVQDTLRSQPGSKKPEVEIIFPVSADAVATEGEELVPGVQGGEGCSTAGGCATCPFMKMNDIDALFAVAEGVAPIAPTGTDALANFHPQKYSELISGHSISSVGVHPILHMKSLMENRVLSPELVRDIQTRKPGMGCPETRD
;
A
#
# COMPACT_ATOMS: atom_id res chain seq x y z
N MET A 1 -0.67 9.89 -18.80
CA MET A 1 0.21 9.11 -17.90
C MET A 1 -0.23 7.65 -17.81
N PHE A 2 -1.42 7.33 -17.28
CA PHE A 2 -1.88 5.94 -17.12
C PHE A 2 -1.91 5.11 -18.41
N THR A 3 -2.31 5.69 -19.54
CA THR A 3 -2.29 5.00 -20.85
C THR A 3 -0.88 4.54 -21.23
N LEU A 4 0.12 5.44 -21.16
CA LEU A 4 1.53 5.11 -21.43
C LEU A 4 2.07 4.06 -20.45
N ALA A 5 1.63 4.12 -19.19
CA ALA A 5 2.05 3.15 -18.18
C ALA A 5 1.44 1.76 -18.44
N MET A 6 0.19 1.70 -18.90
CA MET A 6 -0.46 0.46 -19.34
C MET A 6 0.18 -0.12 -20.61
N GLU A 7 0.54 0.72 -21.58
CA GLU A 7 1.30 0.29 -22.76
C GLU A 7 2.67 -0.28 -22.38
N ALA A 8 3.40 0.37 -21.47
CA ALA A 8 4.67 -0.12 -20.95
C ALA A 8 4.52 -1.45 -20.19
N GLN A 9 3.46 -1.60 -19.39
CA GLN A 9 3.15 -2.85 -18.71
C GLN A 9 2.83 -3.98 -19.69
N ASN A 10 2.00 -3.72 -20.71
CA ASN A 10 1.66 -4.70 -21.74
C ASN A 10 2.89 -5.13 -22.55
N ALA A 11 3.86 -4.23 -22.72
CA ALA A 11 5.15 -4.52 -23.33
C ALA A 11 6.17 -5.18 -22.35
N GLY A 12 5.79 -5.47 -21.09
CA GLY A 12 6.66 -6.07 -20.08
C GLY A 12 7.81 -5.17 -19.59
N ARG A 13 7.72 -3.86 -19.83
CA ARG A 13 8.74 -2.84 -19.49
C ARG A 13 8.49 -2.17 -18.13
N GLY A 14 7.44 -2.54 -17.42
CA GLY A 14 7.10 -2.00 -16.11
C GLY A 14 5.83 -2.62 -15.55
N VAL A 15 5.37 -2.12 -14.40
CA VAL A 15 4.13 -2.54 -13.77
C VAL A 15 3.45 -1.35 -13.09
N VAL A 16 2.13 -1.29 -13.19
CA VAL A 16 1.26 -0.38 -12.43
C VAL A 16 0.32 -1.26 -11.62
N GLY A 17 0.39 -1.15 -10.29
CA GLY A 17 -0.42 -1.97 -9.41
C GLY A 17 -0.10 -1.73 -7.94
N SER A 18 -0.55 -2.67 -7.11
CA SER A 18 -0.21 -2.65 -5.69
C SER A 18 1.29 -2.84 -5.48
N THR A 19 1.76 -2.56 -4.28
CA THR A 19 3.15 -2.76 -3.93
C THR A 19 3.62 -4.21 -4.08
N SER A 20 2.72 -5.17 -3.87
CA SER A 20 3.00 -6.58 -4.14
C SER A 20 3.23 -6.84 -5.63
N ASN A 21 2.50 -6.16 -6.53
CA ASN A 21 2.72 -6.26 -7.97
C ASN A 21 4.10 -5.71 -8.36
N ILE A 22 4.50 -4.57 -7.77
CA ILE A 22 5.83 -3.99 -7.96
C ILE A 22 6.92 -4.97 -7.53
N LEU A 23 6.83 -5.52 -6.32
CA LEU A 23 7.81 -6.48 -5.81
C LEU A 23 7.91 -7.73 -6.68
N ASN A 24 6.78 -8.31 -7.08
CA ASN A 24 6.77 -9.51 -7.92
C ASN A 24 7.41 -9.27 -9.29
N PHE A 25 7.12 -8.12 -9.93
CA PHE A 25 7.75 -7.76 -11.20
C PHE A 25 9.27 -7.68 -11.10
N ILE A 26 9.80 -7.02 -10.05
CA ILE A 26 11.25 -6.93 -9.83
C ILE A 26 11.85 -8.31 -9.60
N LYS A 27 11.20 -9.16 -8.77
CA LYS A 27 11.64 -10.53 -8.51
C LYS A 27 11.68 -11.35 -9.79
N ASP A 28 10.66 -11.26 -10.64
CA ASP A 28 10.58 -12.05 -11.86
C ASP A 28 11.61 -11.62 -12.91
N LYS A 29 11.83 -10.31 -13.08
CA LYS A 29 12.91 -9.79 -13.93
C LYS A 29 14.30 -10.16 -13.40
N THR A 30 14.48 -10.16 -12.09
CA THR A 30 15.74 -10.61 -11.46
C THR A 30 15.96 -12.10 -11.70
N LYS A 31 14.94 -12.95 -11.53
CA LYS A 31 15.05 -14.39 -11.81
C LYS A 31 15.36 -14.66 -13.29
N GLU A 32 14.73 -13.92 -14.19
CA GLU A 32 14.99 -14.01 -15.63
C GLU A 32 16.45 -13.70 -15.96
N ALA A 33 16.99 -12.59 -15.42
CA ALA A 33 18.38 -12.21 -15.63
C ALA A 33 19.38 -13.21 -15.02
N VAL A 34 19.09 -13.76 -13.83
CA VAL A 34 19.93 -14.81 -13.22
C VAL A 34 19.92 -16.08 -14.06
N LYS A 35 18.74 -16.51 -14.54
CA LYS A 35 18.61 -17.69 -15.42
C LYS A 35 19.39 -17.54 -16.72
N ASN A 36 19.47 -16.32 -17.24
CA ASN A 36 20.21 -16.00 -18.46
C ASN A 36 21.70 -15.71 -18.21
N GLU A 37 22.20 -15.86 -16.97
CA GLU A 37 23.55 -15.51 -16.53
C GLU A 37 23.97 -14.08 -16.91
N SER A 38 23.00 -13.16 -16.96
CA SER A 38 23.23 -11.77 -17.34
C SER A 38 24.03 -11.05 -16.25
N THR A 39 25.01 -10.26 -16.69
CA THR A 39 25.77 -9.32 -15.85
C THR A 39 25.28 -7.88 -16.02
N GLU A 40 24.15 -7.67 -16.70
CA GLU A 40 23.58 -6.34 -16.88
C GLU A 40 23.08 -5.77 -15.54
N ARG A 41 23.13 -4.45 -15.44
CA ARG A 41 22.54 -3.71 -14.33
C ARG A 41 21.06 -3.48 -14.63
N LEU A 42 20.19 -4.18 -13.92
CA LEU A 42 18.74 -3.96 -13.97
C LEU A 42 18.38 -2.72 -13.16
N LYS A 43 17.70 -1.75 -13.79
CA LYS A 43 17.28 -0.50 -13.14
C LYS A 43 15.77 -0.45 -12.98
N PHE A 44 15.32 -0.19 -11.77
CA PHE A 44 13.90 -0.07 -11.44
C PHE A 44 13.63 1.29 -10.80
N VAL A 45 12.85 2.15 -11.47
CA VAL A 45 12.41 3.44 -10.92
C VAL A 45 11.03 3.29 -10.30
N LEU A 46 10.90 3.61 -9.01
CA LEU A 46 9.70 3.30 -8.24
C LEU A 46 8.95 4.55 -7.75
N GLY A 47 7.73 4.75 -8.22
CA GLY A 47 6.81 5.75 -7.67
C GLY A 47 5.95 5.17 -6.54
N THR A 48 6.54 4.87 -5.39
CA THR A 48 5.85 4.31 -4.20
C THR A 48 6.38 4.93 -2.90
N GLU A 49 5.68 4.66 -1.78
CA GLU A 49 6.12 5.06 -0.43
C GLU A 49 7.46 4.44 -0.03
N ALA A 50 8.29 5.23 0.66
CA ALA A 50 9.65 4.89 1.09
C ALA A 50 9.71 3.64 2.00
N GLY A 51 8.66 3.39 2.80
CA GLY A 51 8.58 2.23 3.68
C GLY A 51 8.74 0.88 2.97
N MET A 52 8.56 0.86 1.65
CA MET A 52 8.69 -0.34 0.84
C MET A 52 10.13 -0.67 0.45
N ILE A 53 11.09 0.26 0.61
CA ILE A 53 12.50 0.07 0.29
C ILE A 53 13.02 -1.23 0.92
N THR A 54 12.82 -1.37 2.24
CA THR A 54 13.33 -2.52 3.00
C THR A 54 12.74 -3.84 2.50
N ALA A 55 11.43 -3.90 2.26
CA ALA A 55 10.76 -5.10 1.79
C ALA A 55 11.24 -5.50 0.37
N ILE A 56 11.41 -4.52 -0.52
CA ILE A 56 11.85 -4.75 -1.89
C ILE A 56 13.31 -5.21 -1.90
N VAL A 57 14.21 -4.49 -1.23
CA VAL A 57 15.63 -4.84 -1.16
C VAL A 57 15.81 -6.24 -0.58
N ARG A 58 15.13 -6.58 0.52
CA ARG A 58 15.17 -7.95 1.08
C ARG A 58 14.65 -8.98 0.08
N GLY A 59 13.50 -8.73 -0.54
CA GLY A 59 12.92 -9.64 -1.52
C GLY A 59 13.82 -9.89 -2.74
N VAL A 60 14.55 -8.87 -3.20
CA VAL A 60 15.53 -8.99 -4.29
C VAL A 60 16.77 -9.74 -3.82
N GLN A 61 17.33 -9.41 -2.65
CA GLN A 61 18.47 -10.11 -2.07
C GLN A 61 18.20 -11.59 -1.89
N ASP A 62 17.02 -11.95 -1.37
CA ASP A 62 16.61 -13.34 -1.22
C ASP A 62 16.51 -14.05 -2.57
N THR A 63 15.98 -13.36 -3.58
CA THR A 63 15.90 -13.89 -4.96
C THR A 63 17.29 -14.17 -5.52
N LEU A 64 18.23 -13.22 -5.39
CA LEU A 64 19.62 -13.37 -5.83
C LEU A 64 20.38 -14.47 -5.06
N ARG A 65 20.04 -14.71 -3.79
CA ARG A 65 20.65 -15.78 -2.96
C ARG A 65 20.09 -17.16 -3.30
N SER A 66 18.79 -17.25 -3.58
CA SER A 66 18.07 -18.51 -3.80
C SER A 66 18.40 -19.21 -5.13
N GLN A 67 18.96 -18.49 -6.10
CA GLN A 67 19.22 -19.00 -7.44
C GLN A 67 20.69 -19.48 -7.57
N PRO A 68 20.92 -20.75 -7.98
CA PRO A 68 22.25 -21.24 -8.30
C PRO A 68 22.70 -20.64 -9.64
N GLY A 69 23.66 -19.72 -9.60
CA GLY A 69 24.26 -19.12 -10.78
C GLY A 69 25.63 -18.54 -10.44
N SER A 70 26.63 -18.78 -11.30
CA SER A 70 28.00 -18.29 -11.12
C SER A 70 28.11 -16.78 -11.33
N LYS A 71 27.18 -16.21 -12.12
CA LYS A 71 27.08 -14.77 -12.40
C LYS A 71 25.72 -14.26 -11.92
N LYS A 72 25.73 -13.15 -11.18
CA LYS A 72 24.53 -12.50 -10.67
C LYS A 72 24.44 -11.09 -11.26
N PRO A 73 23.25 -10.66 -11.72
CA PRO A 73 23.04 -9.31 -12.21
C PRO A 73 23.13 -8.31 -11.05
N GLU A 74 23.47 -7.06 -11.37
CA GLU A 74 23.33 -5.95 -10.44
C GLU A 74 21.89 -5.42 -10.51
N VAL A 75 21.27 -5.18 -9.35
CA VAL A 75 19.90 -4.63 -9.29
C VAL A 75 19.94 -3.27 -8.61
N GLU A 76 19.68 -2.22 -9.39
CA GLU A 76 19.61 -0.84 -8.97
C GLU A 76 18.15 -0.42 -8.80
N ILE A 77 17.76 -0.04 -7.57
CA ILE A 77 16.42 0.44 -7.26
C ILE A 77 16.51 1.94 -7.00
N ILE A 78 15.79 2.70 -7.82
CA ILE A 78 15.83 4.16 -7.85
C ILE A 78 14.49 4.66 -7.31
N PHE A 79 14.54 5.38 -6.19
CA PHE A 79 13.39 6.08 -5.63
C PHE A 79 13.52 7.56 -5.99
N PRO A 80 12.75 8.06 -6.98
CA PRO A 80 12.77 9.48 -7.30
C PRO A 80 12.25 10.24 -6.08
N VAL A 81 13.00 11.23 -5.61
CA VAL A 81 12.57 12.14 -4.54
C VAL A 81 12.12 13.42 -5.20
N SER A 82 10.94 13.94 -4.82
CA SER A 82 10.51 15.27 -5.25
C SER A 82 11.45 16.29 -4.60
N ALA A 83 11.78 17.38 -5.28
CA ALA A 83 12.53 18.47 -4.65
C ALA A 83 11.84 18.96 -3.36
N ASP A 84 10.51 18.89 -3.29
CA ASP A 84 9.71 19.27 -2.12
C ASP A 84 9.72 18.22 -0.99
N ALA A 85 10.25 17.03 -1.25
CA ALA A 85 10.35 15.89 -0.31
C ALA A 85 11.80 15.66 0.15
N VAL A 86 12.60 16.72 0.12
CA VAL A 86 13.97 16.76 0.59
C VAL A 86 14.06 17.75 1.76
N ALA A 87 14.70 17.32 2.84
CA ALA A 87 15.04 18.19 3.97
C ALA A 87 16.55 18.42 3.96
N THR A 88 16.97 19.61 4.38
CA THR A 88 18.38 19.91 4.59
C THR A 88 18.73 19.69 6.05
N GLU A 89 19.71 18.83 6.33
CA GLU A 89 20.31 18.64 7.65
C GLU A 89 21.75 19.15 7.60
N GLY A 90 21.96 20.40 8.03
CA GLY A 90 23.25 21.07 7.86
C GLY A 90 23.55 21.38 6.38
N GLU A 91 24.64 20.83 5.85
CA GLU A 91 24.98 20.89 4.41
C GLU A 91 24.52 19.64 3.63
N GLU A 92 23.93 18.65 4.32
CA GLU A 92 23.51 17.38 3.72
C GLU A 92 22.03 17.41 3.29
N LEU A 93 21.76 16.68 2.20
CA LEU A 93 20.47 16.64 1.54
C LEU A 93 19.82 15.28 1.80
N VAL A 94 18.84 15.25 2.70
CA VAL A 94 18.24 14.00 3.21
C VAL A 94 16.83 13.83 2.66
N PRO A 95 16.46 12.64 2.14
CA PRO A 95 15.08 12.33 1.79
C PRO A 95 14.16 12.48 3.01
N GLY A 96 13.24 13.44 2.97
CA GLY A 96 12.41 13.81 4.11
C GLY A 96 11.62 15.09 3.84
N VAL A 97 10.41 15.18 4.37
CA VAL A 97 9.56 16.38 4.21
C VAL A 97 10.03 17.47 5.17
N GLN A 98 10.38 18.65 4.64
CA GLN A 98 10.74 19.80 5.48
C GLN A 98 9.52 20.41 6.21
N GLY A 99 8.28 20.08 5.80
CA GLY A 99 7.07 20.63 6.43
C GLY A 99 5.71 20.18 5.90
N GLY A 100 5.48 18.90 5.56
CA GLY A 100 4.14 18.48 5.11
C GLY A 100 3.95 17.00 4.79
N GLU A 101 2.82 16.65 4.16
CA GLU A 101 2.54 15.30 3.67
C GLU A 101 3.42 15.01 2.44
N GLY A 102 4.27 13.97 2.50
CA GLY A 102 5.16 13.60 1.39
C GLY A 102 4.46 13.10 0.12
N CYS A 103 3.13 13.00 0.14
CA CYS A 103 2.30 12.53 -0.98
C CYS A 103 1.90 13.69 -1.89
N SER A 104 2.82 14.20 -2.72
CA SER A 104 2.46 15.20 -3.75
C SER A 104 2.09 14.54 -5.09
N THR A 105 1.35 15.27 -5.92
CA THR A 105 1.05 14.86 -7.32
C THR A 105 2.30 14.75 -8.19
N ALA A 106 3.46 15.24 -7.72
CA ALA A 106 4.74 15.17 -8.40
C ALA A 106 5.48 13.82 -8.24
N GLY A 107 4.97 12.89 -7.40
CA GLY A 107 5.43 11.50 -7.40
C GLY A 107 6.84 11.27 -6.84
N GLY A 108 7.29 12.14 -5.93
CA GLY A 108 8.51 11.91 -5.15
C GLY A 108 8.35 10.84 -4.06
N CYS A 109 9.47 10.40 -3.49
CA CYS A 109 9.54 9.52 -2.32
C CYS A 109 8.62 10.04 -1.22
N ALA A 110 7.43 9.47 -1.18
CA ALA A 110 6.35 9.94 -0.36
C ALA A 110 6.44 9.25 0.98
N THR A 111 7.18 9.82 1.93
CA THR A 111 7.05 9.39 3.32
C THR A 111 5.67 9.82 3.80
N CYS A 112 4.76 8.85 3.96
CA CYS A 112 3.45 9.12 4.53
C CYS A 112 3.62 9.35 6.05
N PRO A 113 3.38 10.57 6.56
CA PRO A 113 3.59 10.85 7.99
C PRO A 113 2.69 9.97 8.86
N PHE A 114 1.46 9.70 8.42
CA PHE A 114 0.52 8.86 9.17
C PHE A 114 1.01 7.43 9.37
N MET A 115 1.69 6.85 8.37
CA MET A 115 2.27 5.50 8.50
C MET A 115 3.49 5.48 9.42
N LYS A 116 4.21 6.60 9.56
CA LYS A 116 5.37 6.76 10.44
C LYS A 116 5.03 7.26 11.85
N MET A 117 3.76 7.52 12.15
CA MET A 117 3.31 7.76 13.53
C MET A 117 3.42 6.51 14.40
N ASN A 118 3.53 5.31 13.79
CA ASN A 118 3.79 4.09 14.53
C ASN A 118 5.28 3.97 14.81
N ASP A 119 5.64 3.98 16.09
CA ASP A 119 7.00 3.70 16.55
C ASP A 119 7.06 2.38 17.34
N ILE A 120 8.28 1.98 17.69
CA ILE A 120 8.52 0.72 18.40
C ILE A 120 7.97 0.76 19.84
N ASP A 121 7.97 1.92 20.48
CA ASP A 121 7.52 2.10 21.85
C ASP A 121 5.99 1.95 21.94
N ALA A 122 5.27 2.55 20.99
CA ALA A 122 3.83 2.40 20.83
C ALA A 122 3.45 0.94 20.54
N LEU A 123 4.24 0.21 19.74
CA LEU A 123 4.03 -1.22 19.52
C LEU A 123 4.18 -2.03 20.82
N PHE A 124 5.22 -1.76 21.62
CA PHE A 124 5.39 -2.42 22.92
C PHE A 124 4.25 -2.10 23.88
N ALA A 125 3.82 -0.84 23.96
CA ALA A 125 2.70 -0.42 24.80
C ALA A 125 1.40 -1.17 24.45
N VAL A 126 1.11 -1.35 23.16
CA VAL A 126 -0.05 -2.14 22.71
C VAL A 126 0.15 -3.63 23.04
N ALA A 127 1.32 -4.20 22.74
CA ALA A 127 1.59 -5.63 22.97
C ALA A 127 1.51 -6.01 24.46
N GLU A 128 2.03 -5.17 25.35
CA GLU A 128 1.94 -5.34 26.80
C GLU A 128 0.51 -5.17 27.31
N GLY A 129 -0.27 -4.24 26.74
CA GLY A 129 -1.68 -4.06 27.09
C GLY A 129 -2.60 -5.22 26.64
N VAL A 130 -2.18 -6.04 25.66
CA VAL A 130 -2.88 -7.26 25.23
C VAL A 130 -2.54 -8.47 26.12
N ALA A 131 -1.53 -8.38 26.99
CA ALA A 131 -1.15 -9.46 27.90
C ALA A 131 -2.33 -9.87 28.82
N PRO A 132 -2.44 -11.15 29.22
CA PRO A 132 -3.62 -11.68 29.88
C PRO A 132 -4.01 -10.88 31.13
N ILE A 133 -5.11 -10.15 30.98
CA ILE A 133 -5.96 -9.43 31.93
C ILE A 133 -5.43 -9.44 33.36
N ALA A 134 -4.89 -8.29 33.79
CA ALA A 134 -4.85 -7.98 35.21
C ALA A 134 -6.28 -8.09 35.78
N PRO A 135 -6.49 -8.75 36.93
CA PRO A 135 -7.82 -9.06 37.50
C PRO A 135 -8.67 -7.83 37.90
N THR A 136 -8.22 -6.63 37.54
CA THR A 136 -8.81 -5.34 37.91
C THR A 136 -9.91 -4.85 36.96
N GLY A 137 -10.19 -5.55 35.86
CA GLY A 137 -11.28 -5.18 34.92
C GLY A 137 -11.06 -3.85 34.19
N THR A 138 -9.87 -3.26 34.30
CA THR A 138 -9.47 -2.02 33.63
C THR A 138 -8.89 -2.34 32.26
N ASP A 139 -9.50 -1.79 31.20
CA ASP A 139 -9.00 -1.90 29.83
C ASP A 139 -7.74 -1.03 29.66
N ALA A 140 -6.57 -1.67 29.72
CA ALA A 140 -5.27 -1.02 29.52
C ALA A 140 -5.13 -0.40 28.11
N LEU A 141 -5.96 -0.80 27.16
CA LEU A 141 -5.93 -0.33 25.79
C LEU A 141 -6.98 0.73 25.48
N ALA A 142 -7.74 1.22 26.47
CA ALA A 142 -8.83 2.19 26.30
C ALA A 142 -8.48 3.36 25.36
N ASN A 143 -7.25 3.89 25.46
CA ASN A 143 -6.77 5.01 24.66
C ASN A 143 -6.36 4.64 23.21
N PHE A 144 -6.16 3.36 22.92
CA PHE A 144 -5.84 2.85 21.59
C PHE A 144 -7.08 2.41 20.80
N HIS A 145 -8.27 2.43 21.41
CA HIS A 145 -9.49 2.10 20.67
C HIS A 145 -9.72 3.12 19.54
N PRO A 146 -10.14 2.66 18.35
CA PRO A 146 -10.54 3.57 17.30
C PRO A 146 -11.73 4.42 17.79
N GLN A 147 -11.82 5.64 17.27
CA GLN A 147 -12.95 6.51 17.55
C GLN A 147 -14.26 5.80 17.17
N LYS A 148 -15.16 5.66 18.15
CA LYS A 148 -16.48 5.06 17.92
C LYS A 148 -17.41 6.13 17.35
N TYR A 149 -17.83 5.95 16.10
CA TYR A 149 -18.83 6.79 15.47
C TYR A 149 -20.24 6.34 15.91
N SER A 150 -20.99 7.24 16.54
CA SER A 150 -22.39 7.02 16.94
C SER A 150 -23.41 7.50 15.90
N GLU A 151 -22.92 8.16 14.85
CA GLU A 151 -23.75 8.69 13.78
C GLU A 151 -24.44 7.57 12.99
N LEU A 152 -25.70 7.82 12.64
CA LEU A 152 -26.52 6.90 11.86
C LEU A 152 -26.79 7.51 10.48
N ILE A 153 -26.73 6.66 9.46
CA ILE A 153 -27.14 6.95 8.09
C ILE A 153 -28.41 6.13 7.85
N SER A 154 -29.56 6.78 7.69
CA SER A 154 -30.85 6.10 7.48
C SER A 154 -31.13 5.02 8.54
N GLY A 155 -30.89 5.32 9.82
CA GLY A 155 -31.09 4.36 10.93
C GLY A 155 -29.97 3.32 11.12
N HIS A 156 -28.99 3.27 10.23
CA HIS A 156 -27.90 2.29 10.23
C HIS A 156 -26.57 2.91 10.67
N SER A 157 -25.70 2.16 11.36
CA SER A 157 -24.38 2.67 11.76
C SER A 157 -23.48 2.88 10.54
N ILE A 158 -22.58 3.87 10.60
CA ILE A 158 -21.60 4.11 9.53
C ILE A 158 -20.81 2.84 9.17
N SER A 159 -20.44 2.04 10.17
CA SER A 159 -19.73 0.77 9.95
C SER A 159 -20.55 -0.23 9.15
N SER A 160 -21.85 -0.36 9.41
CA SER A 160 -22.73 -1.26 8.65
C SER A 160 -22.86 -0.81 7.19
N VAL A 161 -23.06 0.49 6.95
CA VAL A 161 -23.15 1.05 5.60
C VAL A 161 -21.83 0.89 4.83
N GLY A 162 -20.71 1.15 5.49
CA GLY A 162 -19.37 1.10 4.89
C GLY A 162 -18.89 -0.30 4.49
N VAL A 163 -19.48 -1.36 5.05
CA VAL A 163 -19.14 -2.75 4.72
C VAL A 163 -19.69 -3.17 3.35
N HIS A 164 -20.82 -2.64 2.90
CA HIS A 164 -21.46 -3.08 1.65
C HIS A 164 -20.55 -2.92 0.41
N PRO A 165 -19.91 -1.77 0.15
CA PRO A 165 -18.97 -1.62 -0.96
C PRO A 165 -17.79 -2.60 -0.91
N ILE A 166 -17.30 -2.92 0.30
CA ILE A 166 -16.20 -3.88 0.49
C ILE A 166 -16.64 -5.28 0.08
N LEU A 167 -17.85 -5.70 0.47
CA LEU A 167 -18.41 -7.00 0.08
C LEU A 167 -18.67 -7.08 -1.42
N HIS A 168 -19.15 -6.00 -2.05
CA HIS A 168 -19.29 -5.94 -3.50
C HIS A 168 -17.93 -6.05 -4.22
N MET A 169 -16.90 -5.35 -3.74
CA MET A 169 -15.55 -5.46 -4.27
C MET A 169 -15.02 -6.90 -4.15
N LYS A 170 -15.19 -7.53 -2.99
CA LYS A 170 -14.81 -8.93 -2.77
C LYS A 170 -15.52 -9.86 -3.75
N SER A 171 -16.84 -9.73 -3.87
CA SER A 171 -17.65 -10.54 -4.81
C SER A 171 -17.22 -10.34 -6.26
N LEU A 172 -16.90 -9.11 -6.67
CA LEU A 172 -16.37 -8.81 -8.01
C LEU A 172 -15.00 -9.46 -8.23
N MET A 173 -14.11 -9.43 -7.24
CA MET A 173 -12.78 -10.04 -7.35
C MET A 173 -12.88 -11.57 -7.49
N GLU A 174 -13.81 -12.20 -6.77
CA GLU A 174 -14.07 -13.65 -6.81
C GLU A 174 -14.75 -14.07 -8.11
N ASN A 175 -15.84 -13.41 -8.49
CA ASN A 175 -16.71 -13.84 -9.59
C ASN A 175 -16.36 -13.19 -10.94
N ARG A 176 -15.50 -12.16 -10.94
CA ARG A 176 -15.12 -11.36 -12.12
C ARG A 176 -16.29 -10.68 -12.85
N VAL A 177 -17.45 -10.59 -12.20
CA VAL A 177 -18.65 -9.94 -12.70
C VAL A 177 -19.34 -9.20 -11.56
N LEU A 178 -19.95 -8.06 -11.86
CA LEU A 178 -20.82 -7.36 -10.90
C LEU A 178 -22.13 -8.11 -10.77
N SER A 179 -22.69 -8.18 -9.56
CA SER A 179 -23.99 -8.83 -9.37
C SER A 179 -25.09 -8.08 -10.13
N PRO A 180 -26.09 -8.76 -10.70
CA PRO A 180 -27.19 -8.10 -11.40
C PRO A 180 -27.93 -7.08 -10.52
N GLU A 181 -28.05 -7.35 -9.22
CA GLU A 181 -28.68 -6.48 -8.23
C GLU A 181 -27.92 -5.17 -8.09
N LEU A 182 -26.59 -5.24 -7.97
CA LEU A 182 -25.72 -4.08 -7.87
C LEU A 182 -25.72 -3.26 -9.17
N VAL A 183 -25.67 -3.91 -10.33
CA VAL A 183 -25.75 -3.23 -11.64
C VAL A 183 -27.08 -2.47 -11.76
N ARG A 184 -28.19 -3.14 -11.44
CA ARG A 184 -29.52 -2.52 -11.45
C ARG A 184 -29.58 -1.33 -10.52
N ASP A 185 -29.03 -1.44 -9.31
CA ASP A 185 -29.02 -0.31 -8.39
C ASP A 185 -28.15 0.85 -8.91
N ILE A 186 -26.93 0.60 -9.41
CA ILE A 186 -26.09 1.66 -10.01
C ILE A 186 -26.84 2.39 -11.14
N GLN A 187 -27.60 1.66 -11.96
CA GLN A 187 -28.35 2.23 -13.08
C GLN A 187 -29.60 3.00 -12.66
N THR A 188 -30.22 2.66 -11.52
CA THR A 188 -31.53 3.18 -11.12
C THR A 188 -31.50 4.10 -9.90
N ARG A 189 -30.38 4.13 -9.16
CA ARG A 189 -30.21 4.92 -7.95
C ARG A 189 -30.22 6.42 -8.28
N LYS A 190 -31.11 7.17 -7.64
CA LYS A 190 -31.08 8.64 -7.69
C LYS A 190 -30.05 9.18 -6.68
N PRO A 191 -29.38 10.31 -6.98
CA PRO A 191 -28.52 10.99 -6.02
C PRO A 191 -29.23 11.21 -4.68
N GLY A 192 -28.52 10.96 -3.57
CA GLY A 192 -29.07 11.14 -2.21
C GLY A 192 -29.88 9.97 -1.66
N MET A 193 -30.17 8.92 -2.44
CA MET A 193 -30.96 7.76 -1.95
C MET A 193 -30.22 6.80 -1.00
N GLY A 194 -28.95 7.05 -0.67
CA GLY A 194 -28.17 6.17 0.22
C GLY A 194 -27.98 4.75 -0.33
N CYS A 195 -27.53 3.82 0.52
CA CYS A 195 -27.28 2.41 0.16
C CYS A 195 -28.59 1.61 0.15
N PRO A 196 -28.89 0.76 -0.86
CA PRO A 196 -30.12 -0.02 -0.96
C PRO A 196 -30.41 -0.86 0.28
N GLU A 197 -29.36 -1.45 0.84
CA GLU A 197 -29.38 -2.32 2.01
C GLU A 197 -29.68 -1.56 3.31
N THR A 198 -29.71 -0.22 3.24
CA THR A 198 -30.05 0.68 4.35
C THR A 198 -31.42 1.34 4.17
N ARG A 199 -32.14 0.97 3.11
CA ARG A 199 -33.51 1.43 2.84
C ARG A 199 -34.46 0.37 3.40
N ASP A 200 -34.98 0.59 4.60
CA ASP A 200 -36.17 -0.11 5.08
C ASP A 200 -37.40 0.25 4.22
#